data_AF-A0A497M897-F1
#
_entry.id   AF-A0A497M897-F1
#
_cell.length_a   1.000
_cell.length_b   1.000
_cell.length_c   1.000
_cell.angle_alpha   90.00
_cell.angle_beta   90.00
_cell.angle_gamma   90.00
#
_symmetry.space_group_name_H-M   'P 1'
#
loop_
_entity.id
_entity.type
_entity.pdbx_description
1 polymer ?
#
loop_
_entity_poly.entity_id
_entity_poly.type
_entity_poly.pdbx_seq_one_letter_code
_entity_poly.pdbx_strand_id
1 'polypeptide(L)'
;PSVLEEVNDVLVHIHIGCAKKVDDGFLDSHPGFYTPGAVNGIDEVAELLKTLYRIGYTGAVSFEVKPEPTQTSLEIVNTAKGVLVTAYYKALESILSGV
;
A
#
# COMPACT_ATOMS: atom_id res chain seq x y z
N PRO A 1 8.41 -0.96 5.77
CA PRO A 1 7.40 -1.29 6.81
C PRO A 1 7.96 -1.84 8.13
N SER A 2 9.26 -2.10 8.28
CA SER A 2 9.85 -2.70 9.50
C SER A 2 9.56 -1.95 10.80
N VAL A 3 9.43 -0.61 10.76
CA VAL A 3 9.07 0.21 11.93
C VAL A 3 7.76 -0.22 12.60
N LEU A 4 6.86 -0.91 11.88
CA LEU A 4 5.61 -1.43 12.44
C LEU A 4 5.83 -2.55 13.46
N GLU A 5 6.97 -3.25 13.41
CA GLU A 5 7.32 -4.28 14.39
C GLU A 5 7.49 -3.69 15.79
N GLU A 6 7.97 -2.45 15.88
CA GLU A 6 8.27 -1.75 17.14
C GLU A 6 7.01 -1.22 17.85
N VAL A 7 5.89 -1.11 17.13
CA VAL A 7 4.64 -0.50 17.63
C VAL A 7 3.43 -1.42 17.48
N ASN A 8 3.65 -2.73 17.30
CA ASN A 8 2.60 -3.69 16.95
C ASN A 8 1.45 -3.79 17.99
N ASP A 9 1.72 -3.44 19.24
CA ASP A 9 0.79 -3.49 20.37
C ASP A 9 -0.25 -2.36 20.37
N VAL A 10 0.00 -1.30 19.60
CA VAL A 10 -0.87 -0.11 19.52
C VAL A 10 -1.48 0.12 18.12
N LEU A 11 -1.23 -0.78 17.15
CA LEU A 11 -1.79 -0.67 15.80
C LEU A 11 -3.28 -1.06 15.79
N VAL A 12 -4.14 -0.12 15.37
CA VAL A 12 -5.60 -0.32 15.31
C VAL A 12 -6.13 -0.36 13.88
N HIS A 13 -5.60 0.49 12.99
CA HIS A 13 -6.03 0.59 11.60
C HIS A 13 -4.85 1.02 10.72
N ILE A 14 -4.65 0.34 9.59
CA ILE A 14 -3.65 0.69 8.59
C ILE A 14 -4.33 1.35 7.39
N HIS A 15 -3.81 2.51 6.99
CA HIS A 15 -4.18 3.21 5.76
C HIS A 15 -3.01 3.10 4.78
N ILE A 16 -3.29 2.59 3.58
CA ILE A 16 -2.33 2.44 2.50
C ILE A 16 -2.55 3.59 1.52
N GLY A 17 -1.71 4.61 1.63
CA GLY A 17 -1.57 5.67 0.65
C GLY A 17 -0.44 5.39 -0.34
N CYS A 18 -0.32 6.26 -1.35
CA CYS A 18 0.85 6.33 -2.21
C CYS A 18 1.52 7.69 -2.00
N ALA A 19 2.83 7.72 -1.84
CA ALA A 19 3.57 8.99 -1.85
C ALA A 19 3.74 9.48 -3.30
N LYS A 20 3.82 10.80 -3.48
CA LYS A 20 4.17 11.42 -4.77
C LYS A 20 5.54 12.07 -4.70
N LYS A 21 6.49 11.56 -5.49
CA LYS A 21 7.80 12.18 -5.68
C LYS A 21 7.66 13.40 -6.59
N VAL A 22 8.23 14.51 -6.14
CA VAL A 22 8.37 15.79 -6.86
C VAL A 22 9.85 16.20 -6.83
N ASP A 23 10.21 17.28 -7.53
CA ASP A 23 11.60 17.71 -7.65
C ASP A 23 12.27 17.95 -6.28
N ASP A 24 11.54 18.58 -5.35
CA ASP A 24 12.05 18.95 -4.02
C ASP A 24 11.64 17.99 -2.89
N GLY A 25 11.20 16.76 -3.22
CA GLY A 25 10.95 15.73 -2.21
C GLY A 25 9.71 14.88 -2.44
N PHE A 26 8.96 14.63 -1.36
CA PHE A 26 7.81 13.74 -1.35
C PHE A 26 6.57 14.45 -0.79
N LEU A 27 5.43 14.21 -1.43
CA LEU A 27 4.13 14.69 -0.98
C LEU A 27 3.27 13.50 -0.54
N ASP A 28 2.52 13.71 0.54
CA ASP A 28 1.51 12.78 1.04
C ASP A 28 0.16 13.03 0.37
N SER A 29 0.17 13.19 -0.96
CA SER A 29 -1.02 13.59 -1.72
C SER A 29 -1.91 12.42 -2.13
N HIS A 30 -1.50 11.19 -1.82
CA HIS A 30 -2.21 9.95 -2.11
C HIS A 30 -2.67 9.82 -3.57
N PRO A 31 -1.80 10.01 -4.58
CA PRO A 31 -2.25 9.88 -5.97
C PRO A 31 -2.65 8.43 -6.27
N GLY A 32 -3.35 8.22 -7.39
CA GLY A 32 -3.54 6.87 -7.91
C GLY A 32 -2.19 6.16 -8.13
N PHE A 33 -2.13 4.86 -7.87
CA PHE A 33 -0.93 4.04 -8.15
C PHE A 33 -0.53 4.13 -9.63
N TYR A 34 0.79 4.05 -9.89
CA TYR A 34 1.37 4.10 -11.24
C TYR A 34 1.10 5.38 -12.04
N THR A 35 0.72 6.47 -11.38
CA THR A 35 0.67 7.80 -11.97
C THR A 35 2.05 8.47 -11.96
N PRO A 36 2.28 9.55 -12.72
CA PRO A 36 3.56 10.27 -12.69
C PRO A 36 3.95 10.71 -11.27
N GLY A 37 5.12 10.25 -10.83
CA GLY A 37 5.65 10.52 -9.48
C GLY A 37 5.14 9.57 -8.39
N ALA A 38 4.19 8.67 -8.66
CA ALA A 38 3.75 7.67 -7.68
C ALA A 38 4.93 6.77 -7.28
N VAL A 39 5.14 6.62 -5.96
CA VAL A 39 6.32 5.93 -5.42
C VAL A 39 6.04 4.46 -5.14
N ASN A 40 4.83 4.15 -4.68
CA ASN A 40 4.46 2.81 -4.26
C ASN A 40 3.74 2.07 -5.38
N GLY A 41 3.92 0.75 -5.43
CA GLY A 41 3.17 -0.17 -6.27
C GLY A 41 2.92 -1.50 -5.57
N ILE A 42 2.71 -2.55 -6.39
CA ILE A 42 2.45 -3.91 -5.93
C ILE A 42 3.51 -4.42 -4.94
N ASP A 43 4.79 -4.15 -5.19
CA ASP A 43 5.88 -4.73 -4.40
C ASP A 43 5.97 -4.13 -3.00
N GLU A 44 5.83 -2.81 -2.89
CA GLU A 44 5.81 -2.13 -1.59
C GLU A 44 4.57 -2.52 -0.77
N VAL A 45 3.42 -2.68 -1.42
CA VAL A 45 2.19 -3.16 -0.77
C VAL A 45 2.34 -4.61 -0.33
N ALA A 46 2.95 -5.47 -1.15
CA ALA A 46 3.20 -6.87 -0.78
C ALA A 46 4.11 -6.96 0.45
N GLU A 47 5.18 -6.15 0.52
CA GLU A 47 6.05 -6.11 1.70
C GLU A 47 5.34 -5.61 2.96
N LEU A 48 4.44 -4.63 2.82
CA LEU A 48 3.60 -4.22 3.93
C LEU A 48 2.73 -5.39 4.41
N LEU A 49 2.02 -6.07 3.52
CA LEU A 49 1.15 -7.20 3.87
C LEU A 49 1.93 -8.34 4.54
N LYS A 50 3.13 -8.68 4.06
CA LYS A 50 4.00 -9.66 4.70
C LYS A 50 4.44 -9.23 6.09
N THR A 51 4.77 -7.94 6.27
CA THR A 51 5.12 -7.40 7.57
C THR A 51 3.94 -7.48 8.54
N LEU A 52 2.74 -7.08 8.11
CA LEU A 52 1.52 -7.16 8.90
C LEU A 52 1.21 -8.61 9.31
N TYR A 53 1.36 -9.56 8.40
CA TYR A 53 1.24 -10.99 8.70
C TYR A 53 2.25 -11.44 9.76
N ARG A 54 3.53 -11.08 9.60
CA ARG A 54 4.62 -11.47 10.52
C ARG A 54 4.40 -10.94 11.94
N ILE A 55 3.84 -9.74 12.10
CA ILE A 55 3.54 -9.17 13.41
C ILE A 55 2.17 -9.64 13.97
N GLY A 56 1.46 -10.52 13.27
CA GLY A 56 0.16 -11.03 13.71
C GLY A 56 -0.96 -9.98 13.69
N TYR A 57 -0.85 -8.95 12.85
CA TYR A 57 -1.85 -7.89 12.76
C TYR A 57 -3.18 -8.42 12.19
N THR A 58 -4.28 -8.16 12.90
CA THR A 58 -5.64 -8.62 12.54
C THR A 58 -6.65 -7.48 12.36
N GLY A 59 -6.19 -6.23 12.47
CA GLY A 59 -7.04 -5.05 12.31
C GLY A 59 -7.40 -4.74 10.86
N ALA A 60 -8.16 -3.67 10.66
CA ALA A 60 -8.57 -3.25 9.32
C ALA A 60 -7.36 -2.72 8.51
N VAL A 61 -7.44 -2.91 7.19
CA VAL A 61 -6.51 -2.33 6.20
C VAL A 61 -7.36 -1.67 5.13
N SER A 62 -7.11 -0.39 4.85
CA SER A 62 -7.83 0.39 3.85
C SER A 62 -6.86 1.11 2.91
N PHE A 63 -7.31 1.46 1.71
CA PHE A 63 -6.57 2.36 0.83
C PHE A 63 -7.08 3.78 0.99
N GLU A 64 -6.16 4.73 1.01
CA GLU A 64 -6.46 6.15 0.88
C GLU A 64 -5.87 6.64 -0.44
N VAL A 65 -6.76 6.97 -1.40
CA VAL A 65 -6.36 7.40 -2.74
C VAL A 65 -7.22 8.58 -3.20
N LYS A 66 -6.60 9.49 -3.93
CA LYS A 66 -7.20 10.72 -4.46
C LYS A 66 -6.93 10.79 -5.97
N PRO A 67 -7.95 11.11 -6.79
CA PRO A 67 -7.76 11.21 -8.23
C PRO A 67 -6.95 12.46 -8.55
N GLU A 68 -6.03 12.33 -9.50
CA GLU A 68 -5.43 13.48 -10.17
C GLU A 68 -6.48 14.19 -11.06
N PRO A 69 -6.27 15.46 -11.47
CA PRO A 69 -7.27 16.22 -12.22
C PRO A 69 -7.78 15.56 -13.51
N THR A 70 -7.00 14.65 -14.09
CA THR A 70 -7.32 13.92 -15.33
C THR A 70 -7.91 12.53 -15.09
N GLN A 71 -8.17 12.15 -13.83
CA GLN A 71 -8.66 10.83 -13.45
C GLN A 71 -10.06 10.91 -12.81
N THR A 72 -10.79 9.83 -12.93
CA THR A 72 -12.05 9.59 -12.23
C THR A 72 -11.82 8.79 -10.95
N SER A 73 -12.74 8.92 -9.99
CA SER A 73 -12.71 8.08 -8.78
C SER A 73 -12.83 6.59 -9.09
N LEU A 74 -13.57 6.22 -10.13
CA LEU A 74 -13.73 4.81 -10.51
C LEU A 74 -12.42 4.21 -11.01
N GLU A 75 -11.66 4.94 -11.82
CA GLU A 75 -10.35 4.51 -12.31
C GLU A 75 -9.39 4.23 -11.17
N ILE A 76 -9.21 5.18 -10.25
CA ILE A 76 -8.25 5.00 -9.15
C ILE A 76 -8.67 3.89 -8.18
N VAL A 77 -9.98 3.71 -7.95
CA VAL A 77 -10.49 2.62 -7.08
C VAL A 77 -10.24 1.27 -7.75
N ASN A 78 -10.45 1.16 -9.06
CA ASN A 78 -10.17 -0.07 -9.79
C ASN A 78 -8.67 -0.38 -9.82
N THR A 79 -7.82 0.63 -10.03
CA THR A 79 -6.36 0.48 -9.96
C THR A 79 -5.91 0.03 -8.57
N ALA A 80 -6.39 0.67 -7.50
CA ALA A 80 -6.05 0.32 -6.12
C ALA A 80 -6.47 -1.12 -5.77
N LYS A 81 -7.66 -1.55 -6.20
CA LYS A 81 -8.12 -2.94 -6.06
C LYS A 81 -7.18 -3.91 -6.79
N GLY A 82 -6.76 -3.59 -8.00
CA GLY A 82 -5.80 -4.38 -8.76
C GLY A 82 -4.47 -4.53 -8.02
N VAL A 83 -3.92 -3.42 -7.53
CA VAL A 83 -2.69 -3.41 -6.71
C VAL A 83 -2.85 -4.30 -5.48
N LEU A 84 -3.94 -4.15 -4.73
CA LEU A 84 -4.19 -4.96 -3.53
C LEU A 84 -4.23 -6.46 -3.85
N VAL A 85 -5.02 -6.86 -4.85
CA VAL A 85 -5.21 -8.27 -5.18
C VAL A 85 -3.88 -8.88 -5.63
N THR A 86 -3.13 -8.20 -6.51
CA THR A 86 -1.84 -8.71 -6.97
C THR A 86 -0.79 -8.74 -5.85
N ALA A 87 -0.71 -7.69 -5.03
CA ALA A 87 0.18 -7.65 -3.87
C ALA A 87 -0.15 -8.75 -2.85
N TYR A 88 -1.43 -9.01 -2.62
CA TYR A 88 -1.90 -10.07 -1.73
C TYR A 88 -1.48 -11.45 -2.23
N TYR A 89 -1.68 -11.76 -3.52
CA TYR A 89 -1.22 -13.04 -4.08
C TYR A 89 0.30 -13.20 -3.97
N LYS A 90 1.07 -12.14 -4.27
CA LYS A 90 2.52 -12.15 -4.15
C LYS A 90 2.98 -12.35 -2.69
N ALA A 91 2.34 -11.68 -1.74
CA ALA A 91 2.62 -11.85 -0.32
C ALA A 91 2.28 -13.27 0.14
N LEU A 92 1.13 -13.80 -0.26
CA LEU A 92 0.68 -15.15 0.09
C LEU A 92 1.63 -16.22 -0.47
N GLU A 93 2.07 -16.09 -1.72
CA GLU A 93 3.03 -16.99 -2.33
C GLU A 93 4.36 -17.02 -1.56
N SER A 94 4.89 -15.85 -1.22
CA SER A 94 6.10 -15.69 -0.39
C SER A 94 5.93 -16.34 0.99
N ILE A 95 4.82 -16.06 1.69
CA ILE A 95 4.51 -16.65 3.01
C ILE A 95 4.43 -18.19 2.93
N LEU A 96 3.75 -18.73 1.92
CA LEU A 96 3.55 -20.18 1.77
C LEU A 96 4.80 -20.91 1.30
N SER A 97 5.64 -20.26 0.49
CA SER A 97 6.91 -20.85 0.02
C SER A 97 8.03 -20.76 1.06
N GLY A 98 7.85 -19.97 2.12
CA GLY A 98 8.89 -19.74 3.13
C GLY A 98 10.05 -18.88 2.63
N VAL A 99 9.84 -18.14 1.54
CA VAL A 99 10.79 -17.21 0.91
C VAL A 99 10.34 -15.78 1.11
#